data_AF-A0A674IY30-F1
#
_entry.id   AF-A0A674IY30-F1
#
_cell.length_a   1.000
_cell.length_b   1.000
_cell.length_c   1.000
_cell.angle_alpha   90.00
_cell.angle_beta   90.00
_cell.angle_gamma   90.00
#
_symmetry.space_group_name_H-M   'P 1'
#
loop_
_entity.id
_entity.type
_entity.pdbx_description
1 polymer ?
#
loop_
_entity_poly.entity_id
_entity_poly.type
_entity_poly.pdbx_seq_one_letter_code
_entity_poly.pdbx_strand_id
1 'polypeptide(L)'
;MGFGTELCGPQAHSALLQLQDSELRLLELMKKWMVQRAKSDREYAALLHNTFCQLEKQEGFRQPLPGDYKSQISKSWWVLVSQTEGLSQILRRHAEDLAAGPLNKLTLLIRDKQQLRKAYSEQWQQLNQDYVRALSAMGSGVSSPGRRPSSLGQLQP
;
A
#
# COMPACT_ATOMS: atom_id res chain seq x y z
N MET A 1 10.77 2.97 -24.90
CA MET A 1 10.19 3.93 -23.95
C MET A 1 10.43 3.38 -22.55
N GLY A 2 10.99 4.17 -21.64
CA GLY A 2 11.31 3.69 -20.29
C GLY A 2 12.19 4.66 -19.50
N PHE A 3 12.07 4.61 -18.17
CA PHE A 3 12.79 5.54 -17.27
C PHE A 3 14.30 5.57 -17.51
N GLY A 4 14.92 4.44 -17.85
CA GLY A 4 16.37 4.36 -18.11
C GLY A 4 16.84 5.08 -19.37
N THR A 5 15.95 5.43 -20.30
CA THR A 5 16.29 6.14 -21.54
C THR A 5 15.74 7.58 -21.58
N GLU A 6 14.68 7.85 -20.83
CA GLU A 6 13.96 9.13 -20.85
C GLU A 6 14.20 9.99 -19.60
N LEU A 7 14.61 9.38 -18.49
CA LEU A 7 14.81 10.04 -17.20
C LEU A 7 16.25 9.86 -16.71
N CYS A 8 17.18 10.59 -17.34
CA CYS A 8 18.59 10.59 -16.98
C CYS A 8 18.97 11.87 -16.20
N GLY A 9 19.73 11.69 -15.12
CA GLY A 9 20.35 12.79 -14.37
C GLY A 9 19.60 13.27 -13.12
N PRO A 10 20.10 14.33 -12.46
CA PRO A 10 19.62 14.72 -11.12
C PRO A 10 18.16 15.17 -11.05
N GLN A 11 17.67 15.87 -12.10
CA GLN A 11 16.29 16.32 -12.15
C GLN A 11 15.31 15.15 -12.30
N ALA A 12 15.65 14.20 -13.18
CA ALA A 12 14.94 12.95 -13.36
C ALA A 12 14.88 12.13 -12.06
N HIS A 13 16.01 12.04 -11.34
CA HIS A 13 16.05 11.38 -10.03
C HIS A 13 15.08 12.02 -9.03
N SER A 14 15.09 13.35 -8.91
CA SER A 14 14.18 14.09 -8.02
C SER A 14 12.71 13.85 -8.38
N ALA A 15 12.37 13.89 -9.67
CA ALA A 15 11.02 13.61 -10.16
C ALA A 15 10.57 12.18 -9.79
N LEU A 16 11.45 11.18 -9.95
CA LEU A 16 11.16 9.79 -9.58
C LEU A 16 10.95 9.61 -8.07
N LEU A 17 11.71 10.31 -7.23
CA LEU A 17 11.48 10.28 -5.78
C LEU A 17 10.11 10.89 -5.42
N GLN A 18 9.76 12.03 -6.03
CA GLN A 18 8.45 12.66 -5.82
C GLN A 18 7.30 11.76 -6.26
N LEU A 19 7.46 11.05 -7.39
CA LEU A 19 6.51 10.05 -7.86
C LEU A 19 6.33 8.94 -6.81
N GLN A 20 7.44 8.33 -6.33
CA GLN A 20 7.38 7.29 -5.31
C GLN A 20 6.73 7.78 -4.01
N ASP A 21 6.99 9.01 -3.59
CA ASP A 21 6.34 9.64 -2.43
C ASP A 21 4.83 9.83 -2.63
N SER A 22 4.41 10.24 -3.83
CA SER A 22 3.00 10.39 -4.17
C SER A 22 2.26 9.04 -4.17
N GLU A 23 2.87 8.00 -4.72
CA GLU A 23 2.32 6.64 -4.72
C GLU A 23 2.18 6.09 -3.30
N LEU A 24 3.19 6.26 -2.45
CA LEU A 24 3.14 5.85 -1.04
C LEU A 24 2.01 6.55 -0.29
N ARG A 25 1.82 7.86 -0.49
CA ARG A 25 0.70 8.60 0.11
C ARG A 25 -0.66 8.07 -0.36
N LEU A 26 -0.80 7.74 -1.64
CA LEU A 26 -2.02 7.15 -2.18
C LEU A 26 -2.31 5.79 -1.54
N LEU A 27 -1.31 4.91 -1.44
CA LEU A 27 -1.47 3.60 -0.82
C LEU A 27 -1.88 3.71 0.66
N GLU A 28 -1.30 4.66 1.40
CA GLU A 28 -1.70 4.91 2.79
C GLU A 28 -3.14 5.45 2.91
N LEU A 29 -3.57 6.31 1.97
CA LEU A 29 -4.95 6.77 1.91
C LEU A 29 -5.91 5.61 1.64
N MET A 30 -5.58 4.74 0.67
CA MET A 30 -6.35 3.54 0.36
C MET A 30 -6.43 2.61 1.57
N LYS A 31 -5.34 2.44 2.31
CA LYS A 31 -5.31 1.63 3.53
C LYS A 31 -6.27 2.18 4.58
N LYS A 32 -6.21 3.48 4.87
CA LYS A 32 -7.12 4.15 5.83
C LYS A 32 -8.57 3.98 5.41
N TRP A 33 -8.87 4.15 4.13
CA TRP A 33 -10.21 3.96 3.58
C TRP A 33 -10.69 2.51 3.75
N MET A 34 -9.86 1.51 3.43
CA MET A 34 -10.21 0.09 3.58
C MET A 34 -10.44 -0.31 5.03
N VAL A 35 -9.62 0.20 5.96
CA VAL A 35 -9.83 0.01 7.41
C VAL A 35 -11.19 0.55 7.83
N GLN A 36 -11.52 1.77 7.41
CA GLN A 36 -12.81 2.37 7.72
C GLN A 36 -13.96 1.59 7.09
N ARG A 37 -13.79 1.10 5.85
CA ARG A 37 -14.80 0.29 5.17
C ARG A 37 -15.08 -1.01 5.92
N ALA A 38 -14.04 -1.75 6.30
CA ALA A 38 -14.18 -2.98 7.09
C ALA A 38 -14.85 -2.72 8.45
N LYS A 39 -14.52 -1.59 9.09
CA LYS A 39 -15.16 -1.17 10.34
C LYS A 39 -16.66 -0.90 10.14
N SER A 40 -17.01 -0.10 9.13
CA SER A 40 -18.41 0.22 8.81
C SER A 40 -19.23 -1.01 8.47
N ASP A 41 -18.69 -1.94 7.67
CA ASP A 41 -19.39 -3.19 7.33
C ASP A 41 -19.65 -4.05 8.59
N ARG A 42 -18.68 -4.12 9.52
CA ARG A 42 -18.83 -4.85 10.79
C ARG A 42 -19.86 -4.21 11.72
N GLU A 43 -19.84 -2.89 11.85
CA GLU A 43 -20.80 -2.14 12.67
C GLU A 43 -22.22 -2.28 12.12
N TYR A 44 -22.38 -2.19 10.79
CA TYR A 44 -23.67 -2.35 10.15
C TYR A 44 -24.21 -3.78 10.25
N ALA A 45 -23.35 -4.79 10.07
CA ALA A 45 -23.71 -6.18 10.32
C ALA A 45 -24.23 -6.37 11.76
N ALA A 46 -23.54 -5.83 12.76
CA ALA A 46 -23.94 -5.92 14.16
C ALA A 46 -25.31 -5.27 14.43
N LEU A 47 -25.60 -4.12 13.80
CA LEU A 47 -26.90 -3.47 13.90
C LEU A 47 -28.03 -4.36 13.34
N LEU A 48 -27.83 -4.95 12.16
CA LEU A 48 -28.80 -5.87 11.54
C LEU A 48 -29.01 -7.16 12.36
N HIS A 49 -27.93 -7.72 12.92
CA HIS A 49 -28.04 -8.91 13.76
C HIS A 49 -28.80 -8.61 15.06
N ASN A 50 -28.57 -7.44 15.65
CA ASN A 50 -29.27 -7.01 16.86
C ASN A 50 -30.76 -6.83 16.61
N THR A 51 -31.18 -6.27 15.47
CA THR A 51 -32.61 -6.15 15.13
C THR A 51 -33.25 -7.52 14.92
N PHE A 52 -32.56 -8.46 14.27
CA PHE A 52 -32.99 -9.87 14.19
C PHE A 52 -33.19 -10.49 15.57
N CYS A 53 -32.19 -10.40 16.46
CA CYS A 53 -32.23 -10.96 17.81
C CYS A 53 -33.37 -10.37 18.67
N GLN A 54 -33.68 -9.09 18.50
CA GLN A 54 -34.79 -8.45 19.22
C GLN A 54 -36.14 -9.03 18.79
N LEU A 55 -36.33 -9.24 17.48
CA LEU A 55 -37.56 -9.82 16.93
C LEU A 55 -37.70 -11.30 17.30
N GLU A 56 -36.61 -12.06 17.27
CA GLU A 56 -36.60 -13.47 17.67
C GLU A 56 -37.02 -13.65 19.14
N LYS A 57 -36.55 -12.77 20.04
CA LYS A 57 -36.95 -12.78 21.45
C LYS A 57 -38.41 -12.38 21.67
N GLN A 58 -38.94 -11.45 20.88
CA GLN A 58 -40.36 -11.04 20.97
C GLN A 58 -41.31 -12.14 20.45
N GLU A 59 -40.96 -12.79 19.34
CA GLU A 59 -41.79 -13.87 18.79
C GLU A 59 -41.60 -15.21 19.53
N GLY A 60 -40.45 -15.45 20.15
CA GLY A 60 -40.21 -16.60 21.03
C GLY A 60 -41.14 -16.66 22.26
N PHE A 61 -41.83 -15.56 22.59
CA PHE A 61 -42.87 -15.51 23.63
C PHE A 61 -44.27 -15.92 23.13
N ARG A 62 -44.45 -16.16 21.82
CA ARG A 62 -45.63 -16.85 21.26
C ARG A 62 -45.28 -18.31 20.99
N GLN A 63 -45.31 -19.15 22.02
CA GLN A 63 -45.50 -20.58 21.77
C GLN A 63 -46.86 -20.75 21.07
N PRO A 64 -46.91 -21.40 19.89
CA PRO A 64 -48.19 -21.62 19.23
C PRO A 64 -49.01 -22.58 20.07
N LEU A 65 -50.24 -22.18 20.40
CA LEU A 65 -51.21 -23.11 20.97
C LEU A 65 -51.49 -24.21 19.90
N PRO A 66 -51.74 -25.48 20.27
CA PRO A 66 -52.07 -26.50 19.28
C PRO A 66 -53.29 -26.06 18.45
N GLY A 67 -53.09 -25.73 17.18
CA GLY A 67 -54.11 -25.17 16.28
C GLY A 67 -53.78 -23.80 15.66
N ASP A 68 -52.66 -23.17 16.03
CA ASP A 68 -52.26 -21.85 15.53
C ASP A 68 -51.92 -21.88 14.03
N TYR A 69 -52.89 -21.51 13.20
CA TYR A 69 -52.68 -21.15 11.81
C TYR A 69 -51.70 -19.96 11.73
N LYS A 70 -50.40 -20.23 11.50
CA LYS A 70 -49.44 -19.20 11.12
C LYS A 70 -49.91 -18.56 9.81
N SER A 71 -50.49 -17.37 9.91
CA SER A 71 -50.92 -16.55 8.78
C SER A 71 -49.83 -16.48 7.70
N GLN A 72 -50.23 -16.49 6.43
CA GLN A 72 -49.30 -16.30 5.30
C GLN A 72 -48.48 -15.00 5.44
N ILE A 73 -49.06 -13.98 6.08
CA ILE A 73 -48.38 -12.74 6.41
C ILE A 73 -47.25 -12.99 7.42
N SER A 74 -47.49 -13.78 8.48
CA SER A 74 -46.47 -14.15 9.47
C SER A 74 -45.33 -14.94 8.84
N LYS A 75 -45.64 -15.90 7.95
CA LYS A 75 -44.61 -16.65 7.20
C LYS A 75 -43.77 -15.71 6.33
N SER A 76 -44.40 -14.80 5.61
CA SER A 76 -43.71 -13.84 4.73
C SER A 76 -42.86 -12.85 5.53
N TRP A 77 -43.35 -12.39 6.68
CA TRP A 77 -42.61 -11.56 7.62
C TRP A 77 -41.34 -12.27 8.12
N TRP A 78 -41.46 -13.54 8.51
CA TRP A 78 -40.31 -14.33 8.94
C TRP A 78 -39.26 -14.53 7.86
N VAL A 79 -39.67 -14.68 6.60
CA VAL A 79 -38.73 -14.72 5.47
C VAL A 79 -37.95 -13.40 5.39
N LEU A 80 -38.62 -12.25 5.49
CA LEU A 80 -37.96 -10.94 5.47
C LEU A 80 -36.96 -10.78 6.63
N VAL A 81 -37.35 -11.17 7.84
CA VAL A 81 -36.48 -11.12 9.04
C VAL A 81 -35.26 -12.02 8.86
N SER A 82 -35.45 -13.25 8.37
CA SER A 82 -34.36 -14.21 8.14
C SER A 82 -33.40 -13.75 7.02
N GLN A 83 -33.91 -13.13 5.95
CA GLN A 83 -33.08 -12.55 4.89
C GLN A 83 -32.25 -11.36 5.40
N THR A 84 -32.79 -10.57 6.33
CA THR A 84 -32.06 -9.48 6.98
C THR A 84 -30.90 -10.00 7.82
N GLU A 85 -31.07 -11.11 8.53
CA GLU A 85 -29.97 -11.82 9.20
C GLU A 85 -28.95 -12.37 8.21
N GLY A 86 -29.39 -12.92 7.07
CA GLY A 86 -28.50 -13.32 5.98
C GLY A 86 -27.62 -12.16 5.47
N LEU A 87 -28.18 -10.96 5.32
CA LEU A 87 -27.43 -9.76 4.94
C LEU A 87 -26.40 -9.36 6.02
N SER A 88 -26.75 -9.46 7.31
CA SER A 88 -25.81 -9.24 8.40
C SER A 88 -24.57 -10.14 8.28
N GLN A 89 -24.80 -11.44 8.05
CA GLN A 89 -23.73 -12.42 7.94
C GLN A 89 -22.82 -12.15 6.73
N ILE A 90 -23.39 -11.76 5.59
CA ILE A 90 -22.65 -11.37 4.38
C ILE A 90 -21.75 -10.16 4.68
N LEU A 91 -22.28 -9.11 5.31
CA LEU A 91 -21.50 -7.90 5.63
C LEU A 91 -20.38 -8.17 6.62
N ARG A 92 -20.63 -9.00 7.64
CA ARG A 92 -19.57 -9.43 8.57
C ARG A 92 -18.46 -10.15 7.83
N ARG A 93 -18.81 -11.06 6.93
CA ARG A 93 -17.84 -11.79 6.10
C ARG A 93 -17.06 -10.86 5.17
N HIS A 94 -17.72 -9.88 4.54
CA HIS A 94 -17.04 -8.86 3.73
C HIS A 94 -16.00 -8.08 4.55
N ALA A 95 -16.32 -7.72 5.79
CA ALA A 95 -15.38 -7.04 6.68
C ALA A 95 -14.16 -7.91 7.02
N GLU A 96 -14.37 -9.21 7.22
CA GLU A 96 -13.31 -10.19 7.49
C GLU A 96 -12.43 -10.45 6.26
N ASP A 97 -13.05 -10.72 5.11
CA ASP A 97 -12.36 -11.00 3.84
C ASP A 97 -11.55 -9.76 3.37
N LEU A 98 -12.10 -8.55 3.53
CA LEU A 98 -11.40 -7.31 3.24
C LEU A 98 -10.16 -7.12 4.13
N ALA A 99 -10.30 -7.41 5.43
CA ALA A 99 -9.22 -7.29 6.39
C ALA A 99 -8.11 -8.34 6.16
N ALA A 100 -8.50 -9.61 5.99
CA ALA A 100 -7.59 -10.73 5.85
C ALA A 100 -6.87 -10.78 4.50
N GLY A 101 -7.53 -10.33 3.42
CA GLY A 101 -6.98 -10.37 2.07
C GLY A 101 -6.41 -9.02 1.61
N PRO A 102 -7.22 -8.16 0.98
CA PRO A 102 -6.74 -6.93 0.35
C PRO A 102 -5.98 -5.99 1.29
N LEU A 103 -6.46 -5.77 2.51
CA LEU A 103 -5.83 -4.85 3.45
C LEU A 103 -4.44 -5.33 3.90
N ASN A 104 -4.29 -6.63 4.14
CA ASN A 104 -3.00 -7.26 4.44
C ASN A 104 -2.03 -7.13 3.25
N LYS A 105 -2.49 -7.45 2.03
CA LYS A 105 -1.68 -7.30 0.81
C LYS A 105 -1.24 -5.85 0.60
N LEU A 106 -2.14 -4.88 0.81
CA LEU A 106 -1.82 -3.46 0.71
C LEU A 106 -0.78 -3.03 1.76
N THR A 107 -0.88 -3.55 2.98
CA THR A 107 0.10 -3.27 4.05
C THR A 107 1.49 -3.81 3.70
N LEU A 108 1.58 -5.00 3.12
CA LEU A 108 2.84 -5.55 2.61
C LEU A 108 3.39 -4.70 1.45
N LEU A 109 2.55 -4.36 0.48
CA LEU A 109 2.95 -3.54 -0.66
C LEU A 109 3.49 -2.16 -0.25
N ILE A 110 2.88 -1.51 0.75
CA ILE A 110 3.37 -0.25 1.29
C ILE A 110 4.78 -0.43 1.86
N ARG A 111 5.01 -1.48 2.65
CA ARG A 111 6.33 -1.79 3.21
C ARG A 111 7.36 -2.02 2.10
N ASP A 112 7.02 -2.83 1.11
CA ASP A 112 7.91 -3.16 0.00
C ASP A 112 8.25 -1.90 -0.81
N LYS A 113 7.27 -1.05 -1.10
CA LYS A 113 7.48 0.25 -1.77
C LYS A 113 8.36 1.20 -0.96
N GLN A 114 8.20 1.24 0.36
CA GLN A 114 9.08 2.04 1.24
C GLN A 114 10.53 1.55 1.20
N GLN A 115 10.74 0.23 1.20
CA GLN A 115 12.07 -0.37 1.07
C GLN A 115 12.67 -0.09 -0.30
N LEU A 116 11.90 -0.27 -1.37
CA LEU A 116 12.34 0.00 -2.74
C LEU A 116 12.75 1.46 -2.94
N ARG A 117 11.98 2.41 -2.40
CA ARG A 117 12.32 3.84 -2.44
C ARG A 117 13.67 4.13 -1.77
N LYS A 118 13.91 3.54 -0.58
CA LYS A 118 15.19 3.70 0.13
C LYS A 118 16.35 3.13 -0.69
N ALA A 119 16.21 1.89 -1.15
CA ALA A 119 17.22 1.22 -1.96
C ALA A 119 17.55 2.00 -3.24
N TYR A 120 16.54 2.53 -3.94
CA TYR A 120 16.73 3.37 -5.11
C TYR A 120 17.52 4.65 -4.80
N SER A 121 17.18 5.34 -3.70
CA SER A 121 17.90 6.54 -3.28
C SER A 121 19.36 6.25 -2.94
N GLU A 122 19.62 5.16 -2.21
CA GLU A 122 20.97 4.73 -1.83
C GLU A 122 21.81 4.35 -3.05
N GLN A 123 21.26 3.56 -3.98
CA GLN A 123 21.93 3.18 -5.22
C GLN A 123 22.29 4.40 -6.07
N TRP A 124 21.37 5.37 -6.17
CA TRP A 124 21.66 6.58 -6.93
C TRP A 124 22.75 7.44 -6.27
N GLN A 125 22.71 7.59 -4.95
CA GLN A 125 23.76 8.31 -4.21
C GLN A 125 25.13 7.64 -4.38
N GLN A 126 25.18 6.31 -4.28
CA GLN A 126 26.40 5.54 -4.50
C GLN A 126 26.98 5.77 -5.90
N LEU A 127 26.15 5.61 -6.93
CA LEU A 127 26.58 5.80 -8.32
C LEU A 127 27.05 7.24 -8.58
N ASN A 128 26.35 8.23 -8.03
CA ASN A 128 26.73 9.63 -8.18
C ASN A 128 28.06 9.94 -7.47
N GLN A 129 28.29 9.37 -6.29
CA GLN A 129 29.58 9.50 -5.59
C GLN A 129 30.72 8.85 -6.38
N ASP A 130 30.50 7.67 -6.95
CA ASP A 130 31.48 6.96 -7.78
C ASP A 130 31.83 7.79 -9.03
N TYR A 131 30.82 8.37 -9.68
CA TYR A 131 30.99 9.26 -10.83
C TYR A 131 31.82 10.50 -10.48
N VAL A 132 31.48 11.20 -9.38
CA VAL A 132 32.22 12.40 -8.93
C VAL A 132 33.67 12.05 -8.57
N ARG A 133 33.91 10.90 -7.93
CA ARG A 133 35.26 10.42 -7.62
C ARG A 133 36.08 10.11 -8.86
N ALA A 134 35.48 9.46 -9.86
CA ALA A 134 36.17 9.19 -11.12
C ALA A 134 36.50 10.50 -11.88
N LEU A 135 35.58 11.47 -11.89
CA LEU A 135 35.77 12.77 -12.51
C LEU A 135 36.92 13.55 -11.85
N SER A 136 37.00 13.57 -10.52
CA SER A 136 38.06 14.27 -9.79
C SER A 136 39.44 13.62 -9.99
N ALA A 137 39.49 12.28 -10.05
CA ALA A 137 40.72 11.55 -10.36
C ALA A 137 41.25 11.91 -11.77
N MET A 138 40.37 11.97 -12.78
CA MET A 138 40.76 12.41 -14.13
C MET A 138 41.23 13.87 -14.16
N GLY A 139 40.54 14.78 -13.44
CA GLY A 139 40.95 16.18 -13.34
C GLY A 139 42.32 16.37 -12.67
N SER A 140 42.70 15.50 -11.73
CA SER A 140 44.02 15.53 -11.09
C SER A 140 45.16 15.00 -11.98
N GLY A 141 44.86 14.10 -12.92
CA GLY A 141 45.84 13.52 -13.86
C GLY A 141 46.26 14.47 -14.99
N VAL A 142 45.46 15.48 -15.32
CA VAL A 142 45.77 16.49 -16.36
C VAL A 142 46.76 17.56 -15.87
N SER A 143 46.95 17.68 -14.55
CA SER A 143 47.85 18.69 -13.94
C SER A 143 49.33 18.24 -13.83
N SER A 144 49.75 17.16 -14.49
CA SER A 144 51.17 16.79 -14.58
C SER A 144 51.65 16.48 -16.01
N PRO A 145 51.81 17.50 -16.87
CA PRO A 145 52.65 17.39 -18.05
C PRO A 145 54.04 18.01 -17.79
N GLY A 146 55.07 17.17 -17.72
CA GLY A 146 56.45 17.57 -18.02
C GLY A 146 57.37 17.96 -16.86
N ARG A 147 58.04 16.96 -16.26
CA ARG A 147 59.46 17.12 -15.90
C ARG A 147 60.28 16.23 -16.82
N ARG A 148 60.81 16.80 -17.92
CA ARG A 148 61.99 16.21 -18.57
C ARG A 148 63.20 16.51 -17.68
N PRO A 149 64.05 15.53 -17.34
CA PRO A 149 65.33 15.81 -16.73
C PRO A 149 66.29 16.32 -17.81
N SER A 150 66.63 17.61 -17.76
CA SER A 150 67.72 18.20 -18.54
C SER A 150 69.05 17.60 -18.07
N SER A 151 69.51 16.56 -18.75
CA SER A 151 70.89 16.10 -18.71
C SER A 151 71.63 16.75 -19.87
N LEU A 152 72.30 17.87 -19.59
CA LEU A 152 73.32 18.41 -20.48
C LEU A 152 74.65 18.30 -19.76
N GLY A 153 75.34 17.21 -20.11
CA GLY A 153 76.70 16.93 -19.69
C GLY A 153 77.66 18.00 -20.21
N GLN A 154 78.68 18.22 -19.38
CA GLN A 154 79.87 18.98 -19.67
C GLN A 154 80.55 18.51 -20.95
N LEU A 155 81.18 19.44 -21.67
CA LEU A 155 82.43 19.20 -22.39
C LEU A 155 83.13 20.54 -22.63
N GLN A 156 84.13 20.80 -21.79
CA GLN A 156 85.23 21.73 -22.04
C GLN A 156 86.31 20.96 -22.84
N PRO A 157 87.13 21.68 -23.60
CA PRO A 157 88.52 21.81 -23.15
C PRO A 157 88.95 23.28 -22.93
#